data_AF-A0A7K6Y0L2-F1
#
_entry.id   AF-A0A7K6Y0L2-F1
#
_cell.length_a   1.000
_cell.length_b   1.000
_cell.length_c   1.000
_cell.angle_alpha   90.00
_cell.angle_beta   90.00
_cell.angle_gamma   90.00
#
_symmetry.space_group_name_H-M   'P 1'
#
loop_
_entity.id
_entity.type
_entity.pdbx_description
1 polymer ?
#
loop_
_entity_poly.entity_id
_entity_poly.type
_entity_poly.pdbx_seq_one_letter_code
_entity_poly.pdbx_strand_id
1 'polypeptide(L)'
;QLLGNQDLIKVELEKLKKAHDEQQQKLEERVLALGKELQEAKGAIGDGRRRRAEQSAVLLTSQGQVQEVEAENSRLQLQLKELNEEYRSRLAQHVRDLANYMDSKPSSVTGHGKAPAGQAAMKSFVDSMLRDIRASYKAREEQLARAARGYKKRMKDLARKHENLLIAYGLQREQIRALGSSAMDCGPAELHFSITDPELLTNSSRELNRLREDKAKLEMQLQELQKGLDLRSGGDPNELFCRRQLDEEGWAEVRKKLREFTLNTQ
;
A
#
# COMPACT_ATOMS: atom_id res chain seq x y z
N GLN A 1 -67.47 -32.99 44.71
CA GLN A 1 -66.37 -32.01 44.54
C GLN A 1 -65.69 -32.09 43.15
N LEU A 2 -66.26 -32.77 42.14
CA LEU A 2 -65.60 -32.94 40.84
C LEU A 2 -65.82 -31.80 39.82
N LEU A 3 -66.94 -31.07 39.90
CA LEU A 3 -67.29 -30.01 38.94
C LEU A 3 -66.39 -28.76 39.06
N GLY A 4 -66.00 -28.36 40.27
CA GLY A 4 -65.12 -27.21 40.49
C GLY A 4 -63.70 -27.39 39.92
N ASN A 5 -63.23 -28.63 39.78
CA ASN A 5 -61.93 -28.93 39.16
C ASN A 5 -62.00 -28.82 37.62
N GLN A 6 -63.16 -29.09 37.02
CA GLN A 6 -63.34 -29.06 35.56
C GLN A 6 -63.32 -27.62 35.02
N ASP A 7 -63.92 -26.68 35.74
CA ASP A 7 -63.91 -25.27 35.35
C ASP A 7 -62.54 -24.61 35.58
N LEU A 8 -61.83 -25.00 36.63
CA LEU A 8 -60.45 -24.56 36.87
C LEU A 8 -59.52 -25.00 35.74
N ILE A 9 -59.62 -26.26 35.29
CA ILE A 9 -58.83 -26.80 34.17
C ILE A 9 -59.13 -26.05 32.86
N LYS A 10 -60.40 -25.69 32.61
CA LYS A 10 -60.78 -24.90 31.43
C LYS A 10 -60.15 -23.51 31.45
N VAL A 11 -60.19 -22.82 32.60
CA VAL A 11 -59.59 -21.48 32.74
C VAL A 11 -58.08 -21.53 32.53
N GLU A 12 -57.40 -22.52 33.08
CA GLU A 12 -55.95 -22.70 32.88
C GLU A 12 -55.62 -23.04 31.41
N LEU A 13 -56.43 -23.86 30.74
CA LEU A 13 -56.29 -24.13 29.30
C LEU A 13 -56.47 -22.87 28.44
N GLU A 14 -57.45 -22.02 28.76
CA GLU A 14 -57.65 -20.75 28.04
C GLU A 14 -56.48 -19.79 28.25
N LYS A 15 -55.94 -19.69 29.46
CA LYS A 15 -54.73 -18.90 29.73
C LYS A 15 -53.53 -19.42 28.94
N LEU A 16 -53.34 -20.75 28.94
CA LEU A 16 -52.25 -21.39 28.20
C LEU A 16 -52.38 -21.13 26.69
N LYS A 17 -53.60 -21.22 26.16
CA LYS A 17 -53.89 -20.93 24.76
C LYS A 17 -53.59 -19.47 24.40
N LYS A 18 -54.07 -18.52 25.20
CA LYS A 18 -53.78 -17.09 24.99
C LYS A 18 -52.28 -16.79 25.04
N ALA A 19 -51.56 -17.33 26.03
CA ALA A 19 -50.12 -17.17 26.11
C ALA A 19 -49.41 -17.77 24.89
N HIS A 20 -49.88 -18.91 24.39
CA HIS A 20 -49.33 -19.51 23.17
C HIS A 20 -49.59 -18.64 21.94
N ASP A 21 -50.82 -18.14 21.77
CA ASP A 21 -51.21 -17.26 20.66
C ASP A 21 -50.39 -15.95 20.68
N GLU A 22 -50.16 -15.36 21.85
CA GLU A 22 -49.30 -14.17 22.03
C GLU A 22 -47.83 -14.45 21.66
N GLN A 23 -47.29 -15.60 22.07
CA GLN A 23 -45.93 -16.01 21.69
C GLN A 23 -45.84 -16.26 20.18
N GLN A 24 -46.85 -16.87 19.58
CA GLN A 24 -46.93 -17.12 18.15
C GLN A 24 -46.94 -15.80 17.37
N GLN A 25 -47.77 -14.84 17.77
CA GLN A 25 -47.83 -13.52 17.15
C GLN A 25 -46.49 -12.78 17.27
N LYS A 26 -45.84 -12.83 18.45
CA LYS A 26 -44.53 -12.22 18.65
C LYS A 26 -43.44 -12.84 17.77
N LEU A 27 -43.49 -14.15 17.56
CA LEU A 27 -42.57 -14.85 16.64
C LEU A 27 -42.83 -14.44 15.19
N GLU A 28 -44.09 -14.35 14.76
CA GLU A 28 -44.47 -13.90 13.42
C GLU A 28 -44.00 -12.47 13.15
N GLU A 29 -44.21 -11.54 14.09
CA GLU A 29 -43.72 -10.17 14.00
C GLU A 29 -42.19 -10.12 13.93
N ARG A 30 -41.49 -10.97 14.70
CA ARG A 30 -40.01 -11.06 14.66
C ARG A 30 -39.51 -11.59 13.32
N VAL A 31 -40.18 -12.59 12.74
CA VAL A 31 -39.85 -13.12 11.42
C VAL A 31 -40.07 -12.07 10.33
N LEU A 32 -41.17 -11.30 10.41
CA LEU A 32 -41.43 -10.21 9.48
C LEU A 32 -40.38 -9.10 9.58
N ALA A 33 -39.98 -8.72 10.80
CA ALA A 33 -38.92 -7.72 11.02
C ALA A 33 -37.57 -8.19 10.45
N LEU A 34 -37.15 -9.42 10.77
CA LEU A 34 -35.93 -10.01 10.23
C LEU A 34 -35.97 -10.16 8.69
N GLY A 35 -37.14 -10.44 8.12
CA GLY A 35 -37.32 -10.48 6.67
C GLY A 35 -37.10 -9.13 6.00
N LYS A 36 -37.59 -8.04 6.61
CA LYS A 36 -37.34 -6.67 6.14
C LYS A 36 -35.86 -6.29 6.25
N GLU A 37 -35.25 -6.52 7.41
CA GLU A 37 -33.82 -6.26 7.64
C GLU A 37 -32.94 -7.02 6.64
N LEU A 38 -33.26 -8.29 6.36
CA LEU A 38 -32.53 -9.10 5.38
C LEU A 38 -32.65 -8.53 3.96
N GLN A 39 -33.83 -8.06 3.59
CA GLN A 39 -34.07 -7.48 2.26
C GLN A 39 -33.32 -6.14 2.10
N GLU A 40 -33.33 -5.30 3.12
CA GLU A 40 -32.57 -4.04 3.16
C GLU A 40 -31.06 -4.31 3.10
N ALA A 41 -30.55 -5.27 3.87
CA ALA A 41 -29.14 -5.67 3.83
C ALA A 41 -28.73 -6.18 2.44
N LYS A 42 -29.57 -7.00 1.78
CA LYS A 42 -29.34 -7.44 0.40
C LYS A 42 -29.30 -6.27 -0.58
N GLY A 43 -30.21 -5.31 -0.43
CA GLY A 43 -30.22 -4.07 -1.21
C GLY A 43 -28.92 -3.29 -1.06
N ALA A 44 -28.49 -3.05 0.18
CA ALA A 44 -27.25 -2.33 0.49
C ALA A 44 -25.99 -3.03 -0.06
N ILE A 45 -25.94 -4.36 0.01
CA ILE A 45 -24.85 -5.16 -0.59
C ILE A 45 -24.84 -5.00 -2.11
N GLY A 46 -26.02 -5.03 -2.76
CA GLY A 46 -26.17 -4.81 -4.19
C GLY A 46 -25.68 -3.43 -4.63
N ASP A 47 -26.08 -2.38 -3.91
CA ASP A 47 -25.63 -1.00 -4.15
C ASP A 47 -24.12 -0.85 -3.94
N GLY A 48 -23.59 -1.45 -2.87
CA GLY A 48 -22.14 -1.48 -2.62
C GLY A 48 -21.36 -2.21 -3.72
N ARG A 49 -21.94 -3.27 -4.31
CA ARG A 49 -21.33 -3.98 -5.44
C ARG A 49 -21.35 -3.13 -6.72
N ARG A 50 -22.46 -2.44 -7.01
CA ARG A 50 -22.55 -1.51 -8.16
C ARG A 50 -21.55 -0.37 -8.05
N ARG A 51 -21.52 0.33 -6.90
CA ARG A 51 -20.55 1.42 -6.65
C ARG A 51 -19.10 0.96 -6.79
N ARG A 52 -18.76 -0.23 -6.27
CA ARG A 52 -17.40 -0.79 -6.47
C ARG A 52 -17.10 -1.10 -7.93
N ALA A 53 -18.05 -1.62 -8.69
CA ALA A 53 -17.87 -1.88 -10.12
C ALA A 53 -17.67 -0.58 -10.91
N GLU A 54 -18.46 0.46 -10.61
CA GLU A 54 -18.32 1.80 -11.20
C GLU A 54 -16.95 2.41 -10.89
N GLN A 55 -16.52 2.36 -9.62
CA GLN A 55 -15.20 2.84 -9.20
C GLN A 55 -14.06 2.08 -9.89
N SER A 56 -14.16 0.75 -10.00
CA SER A 56 -13.17 -0.06 -10.74
C SER A 56 -13.13 0.33 -12.21
N ALA A 57 -14.27 0.56 -12.85
CA ALA A 57 -14.30 0.99 -14.25
C ALA A 57 -13.62 2.35 -14.43
N VAL A 58 -13.93 3.33 -13.58
CA VAL A 58 -13.30 4.66 -13.60
C VAL A 58 -11.79 4.54 -13.36
N LEU A 59 -11.36 3.77 -12.37
CA LEU A 59 -9.95 3.56 -12.06
C LEU A 59 -9.20 3.00 -13.28
N LEU A 60 -9.75 1.96 -13.93
CA LEU A 60 -9.15 1.35 -15.12
C LEU A 60 -9.04 2.35 -16.28
N THR A 61 -10.09 3.14 -16.53
CA THR A 61 -10.04 4.18 -17.58
C THR A 61 -8.99 5.25 -17.28
N SER A 62 -8.90 5.70 -16.02
CA SER A 62 -7.88 6.69 -15.61
C SER A 62 -6.47 6.12 -15.75
N GLN A 63 -6.27 4.85 -15.42
CA GLN A 63 -4.99 4.18 -15.55
C GLN A 63 -4.57 4.07 -17.02
N GLY A 64 -5.50 3.79 -17.92
CA GLY A 64 -5.26 3.81 -19.37
C GLY A 64 -4.86 5.21 -19.86
N GLN A 65 -5.55 6.26 -19.41
CA GLN A 65 -5.20 7.64 -19.76
C GLN A 65 -3.81 8.04 -19.27
N VAL A 66 -3.42 7.64 -18.06
CA VAL A 66 -2.06 7.88 -17.54
C VAL A 66 -1.03 7.20 -18.42
N GLN A 67 -1.24 5.94 -18.80
CA GLN A 67 -0.31 5.21 -19.69
C GLN A 67 -0.20 5.84 -21.08
N GLU A 68 -1.31 6.31 -21.64
CA GLU A 68 -1.34 7.00 -22.93
C GLU A 68 -0.52 8.30 -22.87
N VAL A 69 -0.77 9.13 -21.86
CA VAL A 69 -0.03 10.39 -21.65
C VAL A 69 1.46 10.14 -21.37
N GLU A 70 1.81 9.09 -20.63
CA GLU A 70 3.21 8.68 -20.40
C GLU A 70 3.91 8.27 -21.70
N ALA A 71 3.22 7.53 -22.57
CA ALA A 71 3.73 7.14 -23.88
C ALA A 71 3.90 8.35 -24.81
N GLU A 72 2.92 9.26 -24.83
CA GLU A 72 3.00 10.51 -25.59
C GLU A 72 4.14 11.42 -25.10
N ASN A 73 4.31 11.55 -23.78
CA ASN A 73 5.40 12.32 -23.20
C ASN A 73 6.76 11.73 -23.63
N SER A 74 6.90 10.40 -23.57
CA SER A 74 8.11 9.71 -24.03
C SER A 74 8.38 9.94 -25.53
N ARG A 75 7.33 9.90 -26.36
CA ARG A 75 7.43 10.20 -27.80
C ARG A 75 7.86 11.65 -28.06
N LEU A 76 7.22 12.62 -27.39
CA LEU A 76 7.55 14.04 -27.54
C LEU A 76 8.95 14.36 -27.05
N GLN A 77 9.41 13.74 -25.96
CA GLN A 77 10.78 13.86 -25.48
C GLN A 77 11.80 13.34 -26.50
N LEU A 78 11.49 12.25 -27.21
CA LEU A 78 12.37 11.73 -28.26
C LEU A 78 12.41 12.68 -29.47
N GLN A 79 11.25 13.13 -29.95
CA GLN A 79 11.17 14.09 -31.06
C GLN A 79 11.92 15.38 -30.75
N LEU A 80 11.81 15.89 -29.52
CA LEU A 80 12.55 17.08 -29.09
C LEU A 80 14.06 16.84 -29.10
N LYS A 81 14.54 15.65 -28.70
CA LYS A 81 15.97 15.31 -28.76
C LYS A 81 16.48 15.24 -30.19
N GLU A 82 15.74 14.57 -31.08
CA GLU A 82 16.09 14.43 -32.49
C GLU A 82 16.14 15.79 -33.19
N LEU A 83 15.09 16.61 -33.03
CA LEU A 83 15.02 17.94 -33.62
C LEU A 83 16.14 18.85 -33.10
N ASN A 84 16.46 18.77 -31.80
CA ASN A 84 17.55 19.56 -31.23
C ASN A 84 18.91 19.13 -31.79
N GLU A 85 19.14 17.82 -31.96
CA GLU A 85 20.37 17.30 -32.57
C GLU A 85 20.50 17.71 -34.03
N GLU A 86 19.40 17.72 -34.78
CA GLU A 86 19.36 18.22 -36.14
C GLU A 86 19.72 19.71 -36.21
N TYR A 87 19.11 20.55 -35.38
CA TYR A 87 19.43 21.99 -35.33
C TYR A 87 20.90 22.24 -34.98
N ARG A 88 21.45 21.52 -33.99
CA ARG A 88 22.87 21.61 -33.64
C ARG A 88 23.78 21.19 -34.79
N SER A 89 23.43 20.11 -35.48
CA SER A 89 24.20 19.59 -36.62
C SER A 89 24.21 20.58 -37.79
N ARG A 90 23.05 21.14 -38.15
CA ARG A 90 22.91 22.17 -39.20
C ARG A 90 23.71 23.42 -38.85
N LEU A 91 23.59 23.92 -37.62
CA LEU A 91 24.34 25.09 -37.17
C LEU A 91 25.85 24.85 -37.20
N ALA A 92 26.31 23.70 -36.68
CA ALA A 92 27.72 23.34 -36.70
C ALA A 92 28.26 23.20 -38.12
N GLN A 93 27.44 22.76 -39.08
CA GLN A 93 27.81 22.71 -40.49
C GLN A 93 27.93 24.12 -41.08
N HIS A 94 26.96 25.00 -40.87
CA HIS A 94 27.01 26.39 -41.36
C HIS A 94 28.24 27.15 -40.85
N VAL A 95 28.60 26.98 -39.57
CA VAL A 95 29.80 27.63 -39.00
C VAL A 95 31.09 27.04 -39.62
N ARG A 96 31.13 25.72 -39.88
CA ARG A 96 32.25 25.09 -40.59
C ARG A 96 32.35 25.56 -42.04
N ASP A 97 31.23 25.71 -42.74
CA ASP A 97 31.19 26.19 -44.12
C ASP A 97 31.67 27.64 -44.22
N LEU A 98 31.28 28.51 -43.27
CA LEU A 98 31.79 29.87 -43.17
C LEU A 98 33.30 29.90 -42.90
N ALA A 99 33.80 29.04 -42.01
CA ALA A 99 35.23 28.92 -41.75
C ALA A 99 36.01 28.48 -43.00
N ASN A 100 35.52 27.46 -43.71
CA ASN A 100 36.09 26.98 -44.97
C ASN A 100 36.04 28.06 -46.07
N TYR A 101 34.99 28.87 -46.12
CA TYR A 101 34.88 29.98 -47.06
C TYR A 101 35.89 31.09 -46.76
N MET A 102 36.12 31.41 -45.48
CA MET A 102 37.11 32.42 -45.09
C MET A 102 38.54 31.95 -45.33
N ASP A 103 38.83 30.67 -45.06
CA ASP A 103 40.15 30.08 -45.31
C ASP A 103 40.42 29.88 -46.82
N SER A 104 39.39 29.74 -47.66
CA SER A 104 39.53 29.59 -49.13
C SER A 104 39.65 30.92 -49.88
N LYS A 105 39.46 32.06 -49.22
CA LYS A 105 39.61 33.39 -49.82
C LYS A 105 41.10 33.73 -49.94
N PRO A 106 41.68 33.81 -51.15
CA PRO A 106 43.10 34.15 -51.30
C PRO A 106 43.33 35.58 -50.80
N SER A 107 44.37 35.79 -49.98
CA SER A 107 44.81 37.12 -49.56
C SER A 107 45.03 38.00 -50.80
N SER A 108 44.18 39.00 -51.01
CA SER A 108 44.38 40.01 -52.05
C SER A 108 45.37 41.09 -51.62
N VAL A 109 46.18 40.86 -50.59
CA VAL A 109 47.24 41.79 -50.16
C VAL A 109 48.57 41.30 -50.67
N THR A 110 48.89 41.69 -51.90
CA THR A 110 50.25 41.78 -52.42
C THR A 110 50.97 42.93 -51.71
N GLY A 111 51.50 42.67 -50.52
CA GLY A 111 52.28 43.64 -49.77
C GLY A 111 53.28 42.93 -48.86
N HIS A 112 54.56 43.29 -48.99
CA HIS A 112 55.69 42.72 -48.25
C HIS A 112 55.67 43.10 -46.76
N GLY A 113 54.70 42.59 -46.02
CA GLY A 113 54.65 42.65 -44.57
C GLY A 113 54.03 41.35 -44.09
N LYS A 114 54.76 40.60 -43.25
CA LYS A 114 54.36 39.30 -42.67
C LYS A 114 52.85 39.23 -42.43
N ALA A 115 52.11 38.62 -43.35
CA ALA A 115 50.70 38.34 -43.15
C ALA A 115 50.61 37.34 -41.98
N PRO A 116 49.76 37.60 -40.97
CA PRO A 116 49.75 36.77 -39.78
C PRO A 116 49.29 35.36 -40.17
N ALA A 117 49.83 34.35 -39.51
CA ALA A 117 49.51 32.94 -39.65
C ALA A 117 48.02 32.57 -39.36
N GLY A 118 47.10 33.55 -39.36
CA GLY A 118 45.70 33.46 -38.98
C GLY A 118 44.71 33.15 -40.12
N GLN A 119 45.15 33.03 -41.37
CA GLN A 119 44.24 32.83 -42.51
C GLN A 119 43.98 31.36 -42.89
N ALA A 120 44.79 30.42 -42.39
CA ALA A 120 44.51 28.98 -42.40
C ALA A 120 44.09 28.47 -41.01
N ALA A 121 43.79 29.40 -40.09
CA ALA A 121 43.54 29.11 -38.69
C ALA A 121 42.04 29.02 -38.36
N MET A 122 41.14 29.58 -39.19
CA MET A 122 39.73 29.69 -38.81
C MET A 122 39.05 28.33 -38.70
N LYS A 123 39.24 27.45 -39.69
CA LYS A 123 38.71 26.08 -39.62
C LYS A 123 39.22 25.35 -38.38
N SER A 124 40.53 25.42 -38.12
CA SER A 124 41.13 24.75 -36.95
C SER A 124 40.59 25.30 -35.63
N PHE A 125 40.34 26.61 -35.55
CA PHE A 125 39.76 27.28 -34.40
C PHE A 125 38.31 26.85 -34.18
N VAL A 126 37.49 26.89 -35.24
CA VAL A 126 36.09 26.44 -35.18
C VAL A 126 35.98 24.96 -34.81
N ASP A 127 36.85 24.11 -35.36
CA ASP A 127 36.89 22.68 -35.04
C ASP A 127 37.34 22.44 -33.60
N SER A 128 38.26 23.24 -33.05
CA SER A 128 38.61 23.21 -31.63
C SER A 128 37.41 23.63 -30.77
N MET A 129 36.80 24.79 -31.06
CA MET A 129 35.66 25.31 -30.33
C MET A 129 34.47 24.33 -30.33
N LEU A 130 34.12 23.73 -31.47
CA LEU A 130 33.05 22.74 -31.57
C LEU A 130 33.39 21.44 -30.82
N ARG A 131 34.67 21.07 -30.70
CA ARG A 131 35.10 19.95 -29.85
C ARG A 131 34.96 20.30 -28.37
N ASP A 132 35.39 21.49 -27.97
CA ASP A 132 35.31 21.95 -26.57
C ASP A 132 33.86 22.09 -26.09
N ILE A 133 32.98 22.63 -26.94
CA ILE A 133 31.54 22.72 -26.67
C ILE A 133 30.96 21.31 -26.46
N ARG A 134 31.23 20.36 -27.37
CA ARG A 134 30.75 18.97 -27.23
C ARG A 134 31.28 18.30 -25.95
N ALA A 135 32.56 18.51 -25.64
CA ALA A 135 33.17 17.98 -24.42
C ALA A 135 32.52 18.58 -23.15
N SER A 136 32.27 19.89 -23.13
CA SER A 136 31.59 20.59 -22.04
C SER A 136 30.17 20.07 -21.80
N TYR A 137 29.39 19.91 -22.87
CA TYR A 137 28.04 19.34 -22.77
C TYR A 137 28.06 17.90 -22.25
N LYS A 138 28.97 17.06 -22.77
CA LYS A 138 29.12 15.68 -22.31
C LYS A 138 29.52 15.62 -20.83
N ALA A 139 30.46 16.45 -20.39
CA ALA A 139 30.87 16.51 -18.99
C ALA A 139 29.71 16.94 -18.08
N ARG A 140 28.90 17.92 -18.50
CA ARG A 140 27.71 18.36 -17.76
C ARG A 140 26.64 17.27 -17.71
N GLU A 141 26.38 16.59 -18.83
CA GLU A 141 25.43 15.48 -18.89
C GLU A 141 25.86 14.34 -17.97
N GLU A 142 27.14 13.97 -17.99
CA GLU A 142 27.71 12.97 -17.07
C GLU A 142 27.58 13.40 -15.61
N GLN A 143 27.81 14.68 -15.29
CA GLN A 143 27.62 15.22 -13.95
C GLN A 143 26.17 15.10 -13.49
N LEU A 144 25.20 15.46 -14.33
CA LEU A 144 23.78 15.34 -14.03
C LEU A 144 23.36 13.87 -13.87
N ALA A 145 23.83 12.99 -14.74
CA ALA A 145 23.57 11.56 -14.65
C ALA A 145 24.18 10.94 -13.38
N ARG A 146 25.40 11.36 -12.99
CA ARG A 146 26.03 10.96 -11.71
C ARG A 146 25.24 11.47 -10.51
N ALA A 147 24.80 12.73 -10.52
CA ALA A 147 23.99 13.30 -9.45
C ALA A 147 22.65 12.56 -9.30
N ALA A 148 21.93 12.34 -10.40
CA ALA A 148 20.66 11.59 -10.43
C ALA A 148 20.83 10.16 -9.89
N ARG A 149 21.87 9.43 -10.34
CA ARG A 149 22.22 8.11 -9.80
C ARG A 149 22.54 8.17 -8.31
N GLY A 150 23.27 9.20 -7.86
CA GLY A 150 23.59 9.43 -6.47
C GLY A 150 22.37 9.71 -5.59
N TYR A 151 21.40 10.50 -6.08
CA TYR A 151 20.11 10.71 -5.40
C TYR A 151 19.32 9.41 -5.32
N LYS A 152 19.17 8.68 -6.42
CA LYS A 152 18.48 7.38 -6.44
C LYS A 152 19.10 6.38 -5.45
N LYS A 153 20.43 6.33 -5.36
CA LYS A 153 21.14 5.50 -4.38
C LYS A 153 20.81 5.94 -2.94
N ARG A 154 20.96 7.23 -2.64
CA ARG A 154 20.65 7.78 -1.31
C ARG A 154 19.20 7.54 -0.89
N MET A 155 18.25 7.67 -1.81
CA MET A 155 16.84 7.39 -1.56
C MET A 155 16.60 5.91 -1.23
N LYS A 156 17.22 4.98 -1.96
CA LYS A 156 17.16 3.55 -1.65
C LYS A 156 17.80 3.22 -0.30
N ASP A 157 18.94 3.83 0.02
CA ASP A 157 19.62 3.64 1.31
C ASP A 157 18.77 4.18 2.47
N LEU A 158 18.08 5.32 2.28
CA LEU A 158 17.15 5.88 3.25
C LEU A 158 15.93 4.96 3.46
N ALA A 159 15.34 4.45 2.39
CA ALA A 159 14.22 3.50 2.46
C ALA A 159 14.60 2.23 3.25
N ARG A 160 15.81 1.69 3.03
CA ARG A 160 16.32 0.53 3.80
C ARG A 160 16.50 0.86 5.28
N LYS A 161 17.06 2.03 5.61
CA LYS A 161 17.21 2.47 7.00
C LYS A 161 15.85 2.64 7.68
N HIS A 162 14.88 3.19 6.95
CA HIS A 162 13.50 3.33 7.43
C HIS A 162 12.85 1.97 7.72
N GLU A 163 13.04 0.97 6.84
CA GLU A 163 12.55 -0.39 7.07
C GLU A 163 13.18 -1.03 8.32
N ASN A 164 14.50 -0.88 8.50
CA ASN A 164 15.17 -1.35 9.72
C ASN A 164 14.63 -0.66 10.98
N LEU A 165 14.36 0.64 10.89
CA LEU A 165 13.80 1.42 12.00
C LEU A 165 12.37 0.95 12.32
N LEU A 166 11.55 0.67 11.32
CA LEU A 166 10.21 0.11 11.50
C LEU A 166 10.26 -1.23 12.24
N ILE A 167 11.21 -2.10 11.90
CA ILE A 167 11.41 -3.39 12.59
C ILE A 167 11.77 -3.17 14.05
N ALA A 168 12.74 -2.29 14.33
CA ALA A 168 13.17 -1.97 15.69
C ALA A 168 12.03 -1.35 16.52
N TYR A 169 11.29 -0.42 15.93
CA TYR A 169 10.12 0.20 16.53
C TYR A 169 9.02 -0.83 16.83
N GLY A 170 8.74 -1.74 15.89
CA GLY A 170 7.79 -2.83 16.09
C GLY A 170 8.16 -3.72 17.28
N LEU A 171 9.44 -4.13 17.36
CA LEU A 171 9.95 -4.92 18.48
C LEU A 171 9.82 -4.19 19.82
N GLN A 172 10.20 -2.91 19.86
CA GLN A 172 10.07 -2.09 21.07
C GLN A 172 8.61 -1.96 21.51
N ARG A 173 7.70 -1.78 20.55
CA ARG A 173 6.26 -1.69 20.82
C ARG A 173 5.71 -2.98 21.43
N GLU A 174 6.15 -4.11 20.93
CA GLU A 174 5.78 -5.44 21.43
C GLU A 174 6.32 -5.66 22.86
N GLN A 175 7.57 -5.27 23.12
CA GLN A 175 8.17 -5.33 24.45
C GLN A 175 7.42 -4.47 25.47
N ILE A 176 7.05 -3.23 25.10
CA ILE A 176 6.26 -2.34 25.96
C ILE A 176 4.88 -2.95 26.22
N ARG A 177 4.24 -3.56 25.22
CA ARG A 177 2.95 -4.25 25.41
C ARG A 177 3.06 -5.47 26.33
N ALA A 178 4.18 -6.18 26.29
CA ALA A 178 4.41 -7.37 27.12
C ALA A 178 4.79 -7.04 28.57
N LEU A 179 5.57 -5.98 28.79
CA LEU A 179 6.06 -5.55 30.11
C LEU A 179 5.16 -4.52 30.79
N GLY A 180 4.40 -3.74 30.02
CA GLY A 180 3.58 -2.64 30.49
C GLY A 180 2.24 -3.11 31.08
N SER A 181 1.76 -2.37 32.08
CA SER A 181 0.36 -2.48 32.53
C SER A 181 -0.58 -1.99 31.43
N SER A 182 -1.86 -2.39 31.45
CA SER A 182 -2.85 -2.11 30.39
C SER A 182 -3.06 -0.62 30.06
N ALA A 183 -2.51 0.29 30.87
CA ALA A 183 -2.57 1.74 30.70
C ALA A 183 -1.39 2.36 29.92
N MET A 184 -0.36 1.60 29.54
CA MET A 184 0.82 2.14 28.85
C MET A 184 0.58 2.28 27.35
N ASP A 185 0.61 3.52 26.84
CA ASP A 185 0.52 3.80 25.41
C ASP A 185 1.78 3.28 24.69
N CYS A 186 1.55 2.41 23.72
CA CYS A 186 2.57 1.79 22.89
C CYS A 186 2.92 2.65 21.66
N GLY A 187 2.27 3.80 21.47
CA GLY A 187 2.46 4.71 20.34
C GLY A 187 1.76 4.24 19.05
N PRO A 188 1.86 5.04 17.96
CA PRO A 188 1.19 4.77 16.69
C PRO A 188 1.59 3.42 16.07
N ALA A 189 0.70 2.79 15.29
CA ALA A 189 1.02 1.55 14.59
C ALA A 189 2.07 1.76 13.48
N GLU A 190 2.89 0.75 13.21
CA GLU A 190 3.94 0.76 12.16
C GLU A 190 3.42 1.18 10.79
N LEU A 191 2.16 0.86 10.51
CA LEU A 191 1.46 1.22 9.27
C LEU A 191 1.47 2.71 8.97
N HIS A 192 1.38 3.56 10.00
CA HIS A 192 1.33 5.01 9.84
C HIS A 192 2.63 5.59 9.30
N PHE A 193 3.73 4.83 9.36
CA PHE A 193 5.03 5.26 8.89
C PHE A 193 5.41 4.62 7.54
N SER A 194 4.55 3.80 6.93
CA SER A 194 4.86 3.08 5.70
C SER A 194 5.15 4.03 4.53
N ILE A 195 6.27 3.83 3.83
CA ILE A 195 6.53 4.51 2.55
C ILE A 195 5.56 3.98 1.49
N THR A 196 4.86 4.87 0.77
CA THR A 196 3.91 4.52 -0.32
C THR A 196 4.51 4.68 -1.71
N ASP A 197 5.69 5.31 -1.82
CA ASP A 197 6.32 5.62 -3.11
C ASP A 197 6.67 4.33 -3.90
N PRO A 198 6.07 4.10 -5.08
CA PRO A 198 6.27 2.89 -5.87
C PRO A 198 7.69 2.75 -6.42
N GLU A 199 8.46 3.84 -6.57
CA GLU A 199 9.85 3.77 -7.05
C GLU A 199 10.83 3.27 -5.97
N LEU A 200 10.45 3.42 -4.71
CA LEU A 200 11.25 3.06 -3.55
C LEU A 200 10.89 1.69 -2.99
N LEU A 201 9.65 1.24 -3.20
CA LEU A 201 9.15 -0.01 -2.68
C LEU A 201 9.61 -1.22 -3.52
N THR A 202 10.20 -2.19 -2.85
CA THR A 202 10.38 -3.53 -3.44
C THR A 202 9.07 -4.30 -3.41
N ASN A 203 8.94 -5.35 -4.22
CA ASN A 203 7.77 -6.25 -4.17
C ASN A 203 7.53 -6.81 -2.76
N SER A 204 8.61 -7.14 -2.05
CA SER A 204 8.54 -7.63 -0.67
C SER A 204 8.04 -6.54 0.30
N SER A 205 8.54 -5.31 0.19
CA SER A 205 8.09 -4.20 1.04
C SER A 205 6.61 -3.84 0.80
N ARG A 206 6.11 -3.95 -0.43
CA ARG A 206 4.68 -3.78 -0.74
C ARG A 206 3.82 -4.84 -0.06
N GLU A 207 4.25 -6.09 -0.14
CA GLU A 207 3.54 -7.20 0.50
C GLU A 207 3.56 -7.09 2.02
N LEU A 208 4.69 -6.68 2.61
CA LEU A 208 4.77 -6.39 4.05
C LEU A 208 3.80 -5.29 4.47
N ASN A 209 3.64 -4.23 3.68
CA ASN A 209 2.67 -3.17 3.98
C ASN A 209 1.23 -3.70 3.95
N ARG A 210 0.87 -4.52 2.95
CA ARG A 210 -0.45 -5.18 2.90
C ARG A 210 -0.70 -6.08 4.12
N LEU A 211 0.27 -6.90 4.48
CA LEU A 211 0.17 -7.78 5.65
C LEU A 211 0.02 -6.99 6.95
N ARG A 212 0.71 -5.86 7.08
CA ARG A 212 0.49 -4.95 8.21
C ARG A 212 -0.94 -4.42 8.24
N GLU A 213 -1.49 -4.01 7.09
CA GLU A 213 -2.86 -3.47 6.99
C GLU A 213 -3.89 -4.52 7.41
N ASP A 214 -3.72 -5.75 6.92
CA ASP A 214 -4.60 -6.85 7.27
C ASP A 214 -4.47 -7.25 8.74
N LYS A 215 -3.27 -7.22 9.31
CA LYS A 215 -3.06 -7.39 10.75
C LYS A 215 -3.84 -6.33 11.54
N ALA A 216 -3.77 -5.05 11.16
CA ALA A 216 -4.49 -4.00 11.88
C ALA A 216 -6.03 -4.14 11.77
N LYS A 217 -6.54 -4.58 10.62
CA LYS A 217 -7.98 -4.89 10.45
C LYS A 217 -8.40 -6.04 11.38
N LEU A 218 -7.62 -7.11 11.44
CA LEU A 218 -7.89 -8.26 12.31
C LEU A 218 -7.79 -7.90 13.79
N GLU A 219 -6.81 -7.09 14.19
CA GLU A 219 -6.69 -6.59 15.56
C GLU A 219 -7.91 -5.75 15.96
N MET A 220 -8.43 -4.89 15.06
CA MET A 220 -9.65 -4.12 15.30
C MET A 220 -10.88 -5.03 15.47
N GLN A 221 -11.05 -6.04 14.60
CA GLN A 221 -12.13 -7.01 14.72
C GLN A 221 -12.07 -7.80 16.03
N LEU A 222 -10.87 -8.19 16.47
CA LEU A 222 -10.69 -8.87 17.75
C LEU A 222 -11.07 -7.97 18.94
N GLN A 223 -10.69 -6.69 18.90
CA GLN A 223 -11.08 -5.74 19.94
C GLN A 223 -12.59 -5.50 19.98
N GLU A 224 -13.26 -5.42 18.83
CA GLU A 224 -14.72 -5.30 18.74
C GLU A 224 -15.42 -6.54 19.31
N LEU A 225 -14.94 -7.74 18.97
CA LEU A 225 -15.48 -8.99 19.50
C LEU A 225 -15.27 -9.10 21.02
N GLN A 226 -14.10 -8.71 21.54
CA GLN A 226 -13.82 -8.68 22.98
C GLN A 226 -14.75 -7.70 23.71
N LYS A 227 -14.92 -6.48 23.20
CA LYS A 227 -15.87 -5.51 23.78
C LYS A 227 -17.31 -6.02 23.73
N GLY A 228 -17.69 -6.70 22.64
CA GLY A 228 -19.02 -7.31 22.49
C GLY A 228 -19.26 -8.49 23.44
N LEU A 229 -18.21 -9.23 23.82
CA LEU A 229 -18.22 -10.27 24.84
C LEU A 229 -18.31 -9.68 26.25
N ASP A 230 -17.54 -8.64 26.56
CA ASP A 230 -17.59 -7.92 27.85
C ASP A 230 -18.96 -7.26 28.07
N LEU A 231 -19.60 -6.73 27.03
CA LEU A 231 -20.95 -6.13 27.10
C LEU A 231 -22.07 -7.17 27.22
N ARG A 232 -21.86 -8.41 26.77
CA ARG A 232 -22.81 -9.54 26.95
C ARG A 232 -22.63 -10.25 28.29
N SER A 233 -21.47 -10.10 28.92
CA SER A 233 -21.15 -10.66 30.22
C SER A 233 -21.28 -9.61 31.33
N GLY A 234 -22.51 -9.24 31.66
CA GLY A 234 -22.83 -8.52 32.90
C GLY A 234 -22.76 -9.38 34.16
N GLY A 235 -21.82 -10.34 34.22
CA GLY A 235 -21.62 -11.28 35.31
C GLY A 235 -20.15 -11.33 35.72
N ASP A 236 -19.92 -11.34 37.03
CA ASP A 236 -18.67 -11.38 37.80
C ASP A 236 -17.36 -11.62 37.02
N PRO A 237 -16.31 -10.76 37.15
CA PRO A 237 -15.03 -10.92 36.44
C PRO A 237 -14.26 -12.21 36.77
N ASN A 238 -14.71 -13.01 37.74
CA ASN A 238 -14.00 -14.17 38.25
C ASN A 238 -14.49 -15.52 37.70
N GLU A 239 -15.55 -15.55 36.88
CA GLU A 239 -16.05 -16.83 36.31
C GLU A 239 -15.70 -17.08 34.84
N LEU A 240 -15.24 -16.06 34.11
CA LEU A 240 -14.93 -16.19 32.68
C LEU A 240 -13.44 -16.10 32.34
N PHE A 241 -12.59 -15.85 33.34
CA PHE A 241 -11.15 -16.09 33.24
C PHE A 241 -10.76 -17.54 33.51
N CYS A 242 -11.64 -18.51 33.23
CA CYS A 242 -11.20 -19.86 32.88
C CYS A 242 -10.60 -19.87 31.47
N ARG A 243 -9.51 -19.09 31.30
CA ARG A 243 -8.43 -19.52 30.42
C ARG A 243 -8.17 -20.95 30.83
N ARG A 244 -8.41 -21.87 29.90
CA ARG A 244 -8.12 -23.29 29.96
C ARG A 244 -6.63 -23.50 30.24
N GLN A 245 -6.17 -23.13 31.43
CA GLN A 245 -5.02 -23.71 32.08
C GLN A 245 -5.55 -25.06 32.51
N LEU A 246 -5.34 -26.05 31.65
CA LEU A 246 -5.25 -27.42 32.12
C LEU A 246 -4.13 -27.38 33.18
N ASP A 247 -4.57 -27.37 34.42
CA ASP A 247 -3.78 -27.65 35.60
C ASP A 247 -2.92 -28.90 35.37
N GLU A 248 -1.77 -28.96 36.05
CA GLU A 248 -0.89 -30.16 36.03
C GLU A 248 -1.68 -31.43 36.37
N GLU A 249 -2.73 -31.32 37.19
CA GLU A 249 -3.70 -32.38 37.47
C GLU A 249 -4.45 -32.86 36.21
N GLY A 250 -4.96 -31.96 35.37
CA GLY A 250 -5.63 -32.33 34.12
C GLY A 250 -4.69 -33.07 33.15
N TRP A 251 -3.42 -32.66 33.07
CA TRP A 251 -2.41 -33.37 32.27
C TRP A 251 -1.93 -34.67 32.92
N ALA A 252 -1.91 -34.77 34.25
CA ALA A 252 -1.64 -36.01 34.96
C ALA A 252 -2.72 -37.06 34.69
N GLU A 253 -3.98 -36.66 34.62
CA GLU A 253 -5.11 -37.55 34.36
C GLU A 253 -5.13 -38.07 32.91
N VAL A 254 -4.81 -37.22 31.93
CA VAL A 254 -4.64 -37.66 30.53
C VAL A 254 -3.47 -38.65 30.40
N ARG A 255 -2.34 -38.38 31.05
CA ARG A 255 -1.17 -39.30 31.08
C ARG A 255 -1.48 -40.61 31.82
N LYS A 256 -2.38 -40.60 32.80
CA LYS A 256 -2.87 -41.79 33.49
C LYS A 256 -3.74 -42.64 32.56
N LYS A 257 -4.72 -42.03 31.89
CA LYS A 257 -5.60 -42.75 30.94
C LYS A 257 -4.86 -43.32 29.74
N LEU A 258 -3.84 -42.63 29.22
CA LEU A 258 -2.97 -43.17 28.18
C LEU A 258 -2.15 -44.38 28.64
N ARG A 259 -1.66 -44.38 29.89
CA ARG A 259 -0.96 -45.53 30.47
C ARG A 259 -1.89 -46.72 30.71
N GLU A 260 -3.09 -46.46 31.24
CA GLU A 260 -4.12 -47.48 31.44
C GLU A 260 -4.59 -48.09 30.11
N PHE A 261 -4.76 -47.29 29.07
CA PHE A 261 -5.07 -47.79 27.73
C PHE A 261 -3.95 -48.68 27.18
N THR A 262 -2.69 -48.26 27.35
CA THR A 262 -1.53 -49.04 26.87
C THR A 262 -1.38 -50.37 27.61
N LEU A 263 -1.69 -50.42 28.91
CA LEU A 263 -1.64 -51.64 29.72
C LEU A 263 -2.82 -52.60 29.48
N ASN A 264 -3.99 -52.07 29.10
CA ASN A 264 -5.17 -52.89 28.77
C ASN A 264 -5.18 -53.42 27.33
N THR A 265 -4.22 -53.01 26.50
CA THR A 265 -4.14 -53.40 25.08
C THR A 265 -2.96 -54.35 24.80
N GLN A 266 -2.39 -54.98 25.84
CA GLN A 266 -1.41 -56.08 25.73
C GLN A 266 -2.02 -57.41 26.18
#